data_AF-A0A800KIR0-F1
#
_entry.id   AF-A0A800KIR0-F1
#
_cell.length_a   1.000
_cell.length_b   1.000
_cell.length_c   1.000
_cell.angle_alpha   90.00
_cell.angle_beta   90.00
_cell.angle_gamma   90.00
#
_symmetry.space_group_name_H-M   'P 1'
#
loop_
_entity.id
_entity.type
_entity.pdbx_description
1 polymer ?
#
loop_
_entity_poly.entity_id
_entity_poly.type
_entity_poly.pdbx_seq_one_letter_code
_entity_poly.pdbx_strand_id
1 'polypeptide(L)'
;MIEIEQAIDRGVVEEEDKEPTLRREALVSLLIDRVKGAKEYHSKAFKQMKIDMDAVYKGYTGNNWDEEKYVANILQRHVAQRTSALYAKNPKPVATRRKRMDYEVWDGQEESMAKALATVTKLKMQGGEPDQQAQAIIDDRAKVKVERSRMDKVAKCLEMLFEYFMDEQHPTFKSQMKALVRRVITTSVGFVKVGYQREMDRLPDISSKMSDVQAQVDHLRRIASEAEKGDIEQDDAEMEELMLSLEALQKEPLTIIQEGLVFDFPECDSIIVDPLCRLLRGFVGASWVAHEMYLSAEEIKEIYDVDVQDNYLSYDMRGNQTGVKAGQSNYNHFGSNVDNVRDGLALVWEIYDKNAGLLYIVCDGHNDFLSEPEAPPIKLETFWPFFALSFNEIEHKELLYPPSDIKLLAPMQHEY
;
A
#
# COMPACT_ATOMS: atom_id res chain seq x y z
N MET A 1 7.72 -30.95 19.27
CA MET A 1 6.44 -31.62 19.59
C MET A 1 5.76 -30.91 20.75
N ILE A 2 6.33 -30.94 21.97
CA ILE A 2 5.73 -30.27 23.15
C ILE A 2 5.62 -28.74 22.99
N GLU A 3 6.58 -28.07 22.33
CA GLU A 3 6.52 -26.61 22.08
C GLU A 3 5.57 -26.20 20.94
N ILE A 4 5.21 -27.13 20.06
CA ILE A 4 4.23 -26.89 18.98
C ILE A 4 2.82 -27.12 19.51
N GLU A 5 2.61 -28.16 20.33
CA GLU A 5 1.37 -28.35 21.09
C GLU A 5 1.09 -27.15 22.02
N GLN A 6 2.11 -26.59 22.67
CA GLN A 6 1.95 -25.37 23.50
C GLN A 6 1.72 -24.09 22.71
N ALA A 7 2.08 -24.04 21.41
CA ALA A 7 1.74 -22.93 20.54
C ALA A 7 0.28 -23.03 20.02
N ILE A 8 -0.25 -24.26 19.93
CA ILE A 8 -1.65 -24.53 19.59
C ILE A 8 -2.57 -24.29 20.81
N ASP A 9 -2.06 -24.45 22.03
CA ASP A 9 -2.81 -24.34 23.30
C ASP A 9 -2.92 -22.90 23.86
N ARG A 10 -2.55 -21.86 23.08
CA ARG A 10 -2.89 -20.47 23.43
C ARG A 10 -4.34 -20.20 23.04
N GLY A 11 -5.21 -20.57 23.98
CA GLY A 11 -6.66 -20.37 23.99
C GLY A 11 -7.20 -19.41 22.94
N VAL A 12 -7.77 -20.00 21.89
CA VAL A 12 -8.88 -19.39 21.16
C VAL A 12 -9.96 -19.14 22.21
N VAL A 13 -10.07 -17.88 22.64
CA VAL A 13 -11.28 -17.44 23.31
C VAL A 13 -12.35 -17.57 22.25
N GLU A 14 -13.27 -18.52 22.43
CA GLU A 14 -14.53 -18.52 21.70
C GLU A 14 -15.21 -17.17 21.97
N GLU A 15 -14.94 -16.18 21.12
CA GLU A 15 -15.84 -15.05 21.00
C GLU A 15 -17.09 -15.63 20.35
N GLU A 16 -18.07 -15.98 21.17
CA GLU A 16 -19.45 -16.17 20.73
C GLU A 16 -19.78 -15.04 19.74
N ASP A 17 -20.31 -15.39 18.56
CA ASP A 17 -20.81 -14.47 17.54
C ASP A 17 -21.85 -13.53 18.18
N LYS A 18 -21.38 -12.47 18.83
CA LYS A 18 -22.25 -11.48 19.46
C LYS A 18 -22.92 -10.75 18.34
N GLU A 19 -24.24 -10.92 18.23
CA GLU A 19 -25.03 -10.14 17.29
C GLU A 19 -24.63 -8.66 17.37
N PRO A 20 -24.30 -8.03 16.23
CA PRO A 20 -23.80 -6.68 16.20
C PRO A 20 -24.81 -5.75 16.87
N THR A 21 -24.32 -4.84 17.72
CA THR A 21 -25.20 -3.84 18.32
C THR A 21 -25.78 -2.97 17.21
N LEU A 22 -27.08 -2.63 17.26
CA LEU A 22 -27.77 -1.76 16.29
C LEU A 22 -27.02 -0.47 15.92
N ARG A 23 -26.17 0.05 16.82
CA ARG A 23 -25.33 1.23 16.58
C ARG A 23 -24.15 0.95 15.63
N ARG A 24 -23.55 -0.25 15.71
CA ARG A 24 -22.46 -0.69 14.83
C ARG A 24 -23.00 -0.88 13.42
N GLU A 25 -24.11 -1.59 13.28
CA GLU A 25 -24.76 -1.81 11.97
C GLU A 25 -25.10 -0.48 11.28
N ALA A 26 -25.63 0.49 12.02
CA ALA A 26 -25.93 1.83 11.49
C ALA A 26 -24.67 2.58 11.04
N LEU A 27 -23.54 2.41 11.74
CA LEU A 27 -22.27 3.03 11.37
C LEU A 27 -21.67 2.36 10.11
N VAL A 28 -21.69 1.02 10.05
CA VAL A 28 -21.24 0.25 8.88
C VAL A 28 -22.06 0.65 7.65
N SER A 29 -23.38 0.69 7.77
CA SER A 29 -24.28 1.12 6.69
C SER A 29 -23.95 2.53 6.19
N LEU A 30 -23.72 3.48 7.12
CA LEU A 30 -23.36 4.85 6.78
C LEU A 30 -22.01 4.93 6.05
N LEU A 31 -21.02 4.16 6.48
CA LEU A 31 -19.70 4.11 5.85
C LEU A 31 -19.78 3.52 4.44
N ILE A 32 -20.52 2.44 4.27
CA ILE A 32 -20.78 1.80 2.97
C ILE A 32 -21.46 2.79 2.02
N ASP A 33 -22.54 3.44 2.45
CA ASP A 33 -23.28 4.42 1.64
C ASP A 33 -22.40 5.62 1.25
N ARG A 34 -21.53 6.07 2.17
CA ARG A 34 -20.56 7.14 1.92
C ARG A 34 -19.59 6.76 0.81
N VAL A 35 -19.01 5.56 0.87
CA VAL A 35 -18.05 5.08 -0.14
C VAL A 35 -18.73 4.87 -1.49
N LYS A 36 -19.93 4.24 -1.51
CA LYS A 36 -20.72 4.06 -2.74
C LYS A 36 -21.08 5.40 -3.39
N GLY A 37 -21.54 6.39 -2.60
CA GLY A 37 -21.86 7.72 -3.10
C GLY A 37 -20.66 8.45 -3.70
N ALA A 38 -19.47 8.31 -3.09
CA ALA A 38 -18.24 8.88 -3.65
C ALA A 38 -17.79 8.17 -4.93
N LYS A 39 -17.93 6.84 -5.00
CA LYS A 39 -17.65 6.05 -6.21
C LYS A 39 -18.54 6.50 -7.37
N GLU A 40 -19.82 6.78 -7.10
CA GLU A 40 -20.74 7.34 -8.10
C GLU A 40 -20.33 8.75 -8.53
N TYR A 41 -19.95 9.62 -7.59
CA TYR A 41 -19.45 10.97 -7.87
C TYR A 41 -18.22 10.95 -8.80
N HIS A 42 -17.27 10.04 -8.54
CA HIS A 42 -16.05 9.88 -9.34
C HIS A 42 -16.21 8.96 -10.57
N SER A 43 -17.39 8.38 -10.79
CA SER A 43 -17.64 7.39 -11.85
C SER A 43 -17.27 7.87 -13.26
N LYS A 44 -17.44 9.16 -13.55
CA LYS A 44 -17.04 9.76 -14.84
C LYS A 44 -15.53 9.65 -15.07
N ALA A 45 -14.73 9.88 -14.03
CA ALA A 45 -13.29 9.76 -14.09
C ALA A 45 -12.88 8.29 -14.25
N PHE A 46 -13.43 7.38 -13.45
CA PHE A 46 -13.12 5.94 -13.55
C PHE A 46 -13.50 5.34 -14.90
N LYS A 47 -14.65 5.72 -15.47
CA LYS A 47 -15.04 5.33 -16.84
C LYS A 47 -14.03 5.83 -17.88
N GLN A 48 -13.56 7.06 -17.75
CA GLN A 48 -12.52 7.59 -18.63
C GLN A 48 -11.21 6.79 -18.50
N MET A 49 -10.79 6.44 -17.27
CA MET A 49 -9.60 5.62 -17.06
C MET A 49 -9.72 4.25 -17.76
N LYS A 50 -10.88 3.59 -17.66
CA LYS A 50 -11.15 2.32 -18.36
C LYS A 50 -11.09 2.49 -19.88
N ILE A 51 -11.67 3.56 -20.42
CA ILE A 51 -11.56 3.90 -21.85
C ILE A 51 -10.10 4.08 -22.27
N ASP A 52 -9.30 4.78 -21.46
CA ASP A 52 -7.88 5.01 -21.76
C ASP A 52 -7.05 3.72 -21.69
N MET A 53 -7.37 2.80 -20.77
CA MET A 53 -6.76 1.46 -20.72
C MET A 53 -7.04 0.68 -22.01
N ASP A 54 -8.31 0.60 -22.41
CA ASP A 54 -8.73 -0.07 -23.64
C ASP A 54 -8.10 0.58 -24.88
N ALA A 55 -8.00 1.91 -24.89
CA ALA A 55 -7.38 2.67 -25.95
C ALA A 55 -5.91 2.28 -26.18
N VAL A 56 -5.15 2.12 -25.10
CA VAL A 56 -3.74 1.71 -25.19
C VAL A 56 -3.61 0.27 -25.65
N TYR A 57 -4.50 -0.61 -25.18
CA TYR A 57 -4.47 -2.03 -25.55
C TYR A 57 -4.85 -2.25 -27.01
N LYS A 58 -6.01 -1.71 -27.43
CA LYS A 58 -6.58 -1.90 -28.77
C LYS A 58 -5.97 -0.97 -29.82
N GLY A 59 -5.46 0.20 -29.40
CA GLY A 59 -4.94 1.24 -30.29
C GLY A 59 -6.00 2.18 -30.87
N TYR A 60 -7.23 2.17 -30.35
CA TYR A 60 -8.30 3.09 -30.75
C TYR A 60 -9.31 3.25 -29.60
N THR A 61 -10.08 4.35 -29.61
CA THR A 61 -11.18 4.57 -28.66
C THR A 61 -12.56 4.50 -29.32
N GLY A 62 -13.56 4.01 -28.58
CA GLY A 62 -14.95 3.96 -29.04
C GLY A 62 -15.29 2.79 -29.97
N ASN A 63 -16.55 2.75 -30.41
CA ASN A 63 -17.17 1.59 -31.05
C ASN A 63 -17.15 1.61 -32.59
N ASN A 64 -16.53 2.63 -33.20
CA ASN A 64 -16.57 2.83 -34.65
C ASN A 64 -15.42 2.12 -35.39
N TRP A 65 -14.46 1.58 -34.65
CA TRP A 65 -13.33 0.81 -35.16
C TRP A 65 -13.42 -0.63 -34.67
N ASP A 66 -12.87 -1.55 -35.46
CA ASP A 66 -12.97 -2.99 -35.21
C ASP A 66 -11.61 -3.66 -35.46
N GLU A 67 -11.44 -4.87 -34.95
CA GLU A 67 -10.20 -5.67 -35.03
C GLU A 67 -9.81 -6.02 -36.48
N GLU A 68 -10.79 -6.06 -37.40
CA GLU A 68 -10.54 -6.32 -38.82
C GLU A 68 -9.90 -5.13 -39.55
N LYS A 69 -9.98 -3.91 -38.98
CA LYS A 69 -9.43 -2.70 -39.59
C LYS A 69 -7.97 -2.52 -39.18
N TYR A 70 -7.17 -1.92 -40.08
CA TYR A 70 -5.79 -1.58 -39.75
C TYR A 70 -5.75 -0.60 -38.56
N VAL A 71 -4.89 -0.89 -37.59
CA VAL A 71 -4.65 -0.03 -36.43
C VAL A 71 -3.14 0.19 -36.28
N ALA A 72 -2.71 1.44 -36.44
CA ALA A 72 -1.35 1.85 -36.07
C ALA A 72 -1.35 2.30 -34.61
N ASN A 73 -0.99 1.43 -33.66
CA ASN A 73 -1.04 1.76 -32.23
C ASN A 73 0.08 2.73 -31.78
N ILE A 74 -0.13 4.03 -32.00
CA ILE A 74 0.81 5.09 -31.59
C ILE A 74 0.74 5.31 -30.08
N LEU A 75 -0.44 5.11 -29.49
CA LEU A 75 -0.68 5.24 -28.04
C LEU A 75 0.26 4.34 -27.24
N GLN A 76 0.28 3.03 -27.51
CA GLN A 76 1.15 2.07 -26.81
C GLN A 76 2.62 2.42 -27.00
N ARG A 77 3.02 2.83 -28.21
CA ARG A 77 4.40 3.28 -28.48
C ARG A 77 4.76 4.51 -27.64
N HIS A 78 3.88 5.50 -27.55
CA HIS A 78 4.09 6.69 -26.71
C HIS A 78 4.24 6.31 -25.24
N VAL A 79 3.37 5.43 -24.71
CA VAL A 79 3.47 4.94 -23.33
C VAL A 79 4.82 4.28 -23.07
N ALA A 80 5.26 3.39 -23.96
CA ALA A 80 6.54 2.70 -23.82
C ALA A 80 7.73 3.66 -23.85
N GLN A 81 7.73 4.65 -24.75
CA GLN A 81 8.77 5.66 -24.87
C GLN A 81 8.82 6.57 -23.64
N ARG A 82 7.67 7.12 -23.23
CA ARG A 82 7.59 8.03 -22.07
C ARG A 82 7.92 7.34 -20.76
N THR A 83 7.46 6.10 -20.56
CA THR A 83 7.83 5.28 -19.39
C THR A 83 9.34 5.04 -19.35
N SER A 84 9.95 4.74 -20.51
CA SER A 84 11.39 4.49 -20.58
C SER A 84 12.22 5.77 -20.37
N ALA A 85 11.73 6.93 -20.80
CA ALA A 85 12.38 8.22 -20.56
C ALA A 85 12.29 8.65 -19.09
N LEU A 86 11.11 8.54 -18.47
CA LEU A 86 10.90 8.93 -17.07
C LEU A 86 11.61 7.98 -16.10
N TYR A 87 11.64 6.69 -16.42
CA TYR A 87 12.29 5.66 -15.61
C TYR A 87 13.57 5.13 -16.30
N ALA A 88 14.39 6.04 -16.83
CA ALA A 88 15.65 5.68 -17.49
C ALA A 88 16.74 5.24 -16.49
N LYS A 89 16.70 5.78 -15.26
CA LYS A 89 17.60 5.44 -14.16
C LYS A 89 16.79 5.20 -12.90
N ASN A 90 17.27 4.27 -12.07
CA ASN A 90 16.63 4.01 -10.78
C ASN A 90 16.78 5.25 -9.89
N PRO A 91 15.69 5.72 -9.26
CA PRO A 91 15.80 6.72 -8.20
C PRO A 91 16.64 6.13 -7.07
N LYS A 92 17.53 6.94 -6.49
CA LYS A 92 18.30 6.58 -5.30
C LYS A 92 17.79 7.38 -4.11
N PRO A 93 17.53 6.74 -2.95
CA PRO A 93 17.20 7.48 -1.74
C PRO A 93 18.40 8.36 -1.38
N VAL A 94 18.13 9.62 -1.02
CA VAL A 94 19.16 10.53 -0.52
C VAL A 94 18.65 11.14 0.79
N ALA A 95 19.35 10.88 1.88
CA ALA A 95 19.07 11.46 3.18
C ALA A 95 20.00 12.67 3.39
N THR A 96 19.41 13.83 3.67
CA THR A 96 20.17 15.04 3.95
C THR A 96 19.83 15.59 5.33
N ARG A 97 20.83 16.15 6.01
CA ARG A 97 20.59 16.83 7.28
C ARG A 97 19.72 18.08 7.05
N ARG A 98 18.67 18.25 7.85
CA ARG A 98 17.88 19.48 7.88
C ARG A 98 18.78 20.67 8.25
N LYS A 99 18.70 21.76 7.49
CA LYS A 99 19.45 22.99 7.78
C LYS A 99 18.98 23.57 9.12
N ARG A 100 19.90 23.70 10.08
CA ARG A 100 19.69 24.33 11.39
C ARG A 100 20.87 25.25 11.69
N MET A 101 20.64 26.20 12.61
CA MET A 101 21.72 26.98 13.21
C MET A 101 22.37 26.10 14.27
N ASP A 102 23.50 25.48 13.92
CA ASP A 102 24.14 24.48 14.79
C ASP A 102 25.06 25.12 15.84
N TYR A 103 25.55 26.34 15.61
CA TYR A 103 26.51 27.02 16.48
C TYR A 103 25.80 27.83 17.57
N GLU A 104 26.23 27.66 18.81
CA GLU A 104 25.70 28.42 19.97
C GLU A 104 26.45 29.74 20.17
N VAL A 105 27.76 29.74 19.89
CA VAL A 105 28.67 30.87 20.19
C VAL A 105 29.36 31.36 18.93
N TRP A 106 29.66 30.46 17.97
CA TRP A 106 30.34 30.85 16.74
C TRP A 106 29.38 31.47 15.71
N ASP A 107 29.74 32.63 15.18
CA ASP A 107 29.00 33.40 14.16
C ASP A 107 29.07 32.81 12.74
N GLY A 108 29.79 31.70 12.55
CA GLY A 108 29.99 31.05 11.25
C GLY A 108 30.99 31.75 10.32
N GLN A 109 31.63 32.84 10.76
CA GLN A 109 32.63 33.56 9.96
C GLN A 109 34.03 32.97 10.14
N GLU A 110 34.80 32.90 9.06
CA GLU A 110 36.15 32.33 9.12
C GLU A 110 37.15 33.28 9.80
N GLU A 111 36.90 34.59 9.73
CA GLU A 111 37.71 35.62 10.39
C GLU A 111 37.59 35.60 11.93
N SER A 112 36.40 35.37 12.48
CA SER A 112 36.17 35.29 13.93
C SER A 112 36.90 34.08 14.52
N MET A 113 36.94 32.97 13.78
CA MET A 113 37.66 31.75 14.14
C MET A 113 39.19 31.94 14.09
N ALA A 114 39.70 32.60 13.05
CA ALA A 114 41.13 32.90 12.95
C ALA A 114 41.61 33.80 14.10
N LYS A 115 40.80 34.80 14.49
CA LYS A 115 41.06 35.64 15.67
C LYS A 115 41.01 34.83 16.96
N ALA A 116 40.05 33.94 17.14
CA ALA A 116 39.95 33.07 18.32
C ALA A 116 41.17 32.13 18.45
N LEU A 117 41.58 31.47 17.36
CA LEU A 117 42.78 30.61 17.35
C LEU A 117 44.07 31.40 17.61
N ALA A 118 44.22 32.58 17.02
CA ALA A 118 45.39 33.42 17.23
C ALA A 118 45.50 33.89 18.69
N THR A 119 44.36 34.22 19.30
CA THR A 119 44.28 34.68 20.71
C THR A 119 44.65 33.55 21.67
N VAL A 120 44.08 32.35 21.50
CA VAL A 120 44.39 31.18 22.34
C VAL A 120 45.87 30.74 22.17
N THR A 121 46.41 30.80 20.95
CA THR A 121 47.80 30.40 20.69
C THR A 121 48.80 31.40 21.28
N LYS A 122 48.53 32.71 21.16
CA LYS A 122 49.39 33.77 21.71
C LYS A 122 49.44 33.72 23.25
N LEU A 123 48.30 33.50 23.89
CA LEU A 123 48.21 33.42 25.36
C LEU A 123 48.88 32.15 25.90
N LYS A 124 48.74 31.01 25.22
CA LYS A 124 49.46 29.77 25.56
C LYS A 124 50.99 29.91 25.45
N MET A 125 51.50 30.62 24.44
CA MET A 125 52.95 30.84 24.30
C MET A 125 53.53 31.80 25.35
N GLN A 126 52.72 32.70 25.89
CA GLN A 126 53.14 33.65 26.94
C GLN A 126 52.93 33.11 28.37
N GLY A 127 52.50 31.86 28.54
CA GLY A 127 52.26 31.26 29.86
C GLY A 127 51.07 31.85 30.62
N GLY A 128 50.18 32.58 29.94
CA GLY A 128 48.96 33.15 30.52
C GLY A 128 47.78 32.18 30.44
N GLU A 129 46.79 32.35 31.32
CA GLU A 129 45.55 31.58 31.25
C GLU A 129 44.82 31.84 29.92
N PRO A 130 44.24 30.80 29.29
CA PRO A 130 43.53 30.95 28.04
C PRO A 130 42.22 31.74 28.23
N ASP A 131 41.95 32.65 27.29
CA ASP A 131 40.70 33.38 27.22
C ASP A 131 39.52 32.42 27.02
N GLN A 132 38.63 32.36 28.02
CA GLN A 132 37.51 31.42 28.08
C GLN A 132 36.54 31.60 26.90
N GLN A 133 36.38 32.82 26.38
CA GLN A 133 35.49 33.09 25.24
C GLN A 133 36.06 32.55 23.92
N ALA A 134 37.37 32.75 23.68
CA ALA A 134 38.04 32.26 22.49
C ALA A 134 38.15 30.72 22.49
N GLN A 135 38.33 30.10 23.67
CA GLN A 135 38.24 28.65 23.82
C GLN A 135 36.82 28.13 23.55
N ALA A 136 35.78 28.79 24.07
CA ALA A 136 34.39 28.39 23.83
C ALA A 136 34.01 28.36 22.34
N ILE A 137 34.48 29.33 21.54
CA ILE A 137 34.24 29.36 20.08
C ILE A 137 34.91 28.18 19.36
N ILE A 138 36.14 27.83 19.76
CA ILE A 138 36.89 26.71 19.16
C ILE A 138 36.22 25.38 19.53
N ASP A 139 35.83 25.23 20.79
CA ASP A 139 35.18 24.04 21.31
C ASP A 139 33.77 23.85 20.70
N ASP A 140 33.00 24.92 20.51
CA ASP A 140 31.69 24.92 19.84
C ASP A 140 31.80 24.40 18.39
N ARG A 141 32.74 24.94 17.61
CA ARG A 141 33.00 24.45 16.23
C ARG A 141 33.46 23.00 16.20
N ALA A 142 34.30 22.59 17.15
CA ALA A 142 34.75 21.20 17.25
C ALA A 142 33.60 20.24 17.57
N LYS A 143 32.74 20.60 18.53
CA LYS A 143 31.52 19.84 18.89
C LYS A 143 30.58 19.71 17.69
N VAL A 144 30.26 20.82 17.01
CA VAL A 144 29.39 20.82 15.84
C VAL A 144 29.99 19.98 14.71
N LYS A 145 31.31 20.01 14.49
CA LYS A 145 31.95 19.17 13.46
C LYS A 145 31.77 17.68 13.75
N VAL A 146 31.94 17.26 15.01
CA VAL A 146 31.73 15.87 15.44
C VAL A 146 30.27 15.47 15.28
N GLU A 147 29.34 16.33 15.71
CA GLU A 147 27.90 16.07 15.59
C GLU A 147 27.47 15.97 14.13
N ARG A 148 27.92 16.88 13.26
CA ARG A 148 27.67 16.83 11.82
C ARG A 148 28.15 15.51 11.21
N SER A 149 29.38 15.11 11.52
CA SER A 149 29.93 13.84 11.04
C SER A 149 29.12 12.64 11.54
N ARG A 150 28.63 12.67 12.79
CA ARG A 150 27.75 11.63 13.33
C ARG A 150 26.43 11.58 12.55
N MET A 151 25.79 12.74 12.34
CA MET A 151 24.53 12.84 11.60
C MET A 151 24.66 12.40 10.14
N ASP A 152 25.78 12.72 9.49
CA ASP A 152 26.03 12.33 8.10
C ASP A 152 26.21 10.80 7.99
N LYS A 153 26.82 10.16 9.00
CA LYS A 153 26.89 8.68 9.07
C LYS A 153 25.51 8.06 9.27
N VAL A 154 24.69 8.64 10.15
CA VAL A 154 23.31 8.19 10.37
C VAL A 154 22.49 8.32 9.08
N ALA A 155 22.62 9.45 8.36
CA ALA A 155 21.97 9.64 7.06
C ALA A 155 22.36 8.55 6.06
N LYS A 156 23.66 8.23 5.96
CA LYS A 156 24.14 7.15 5.09
C LYS A 156 23.62 5.76 5.51
N CYS A 157 23.53 5.49 6.82
CA CYS A 157 22.93 4.26 7.32
C CYS A 157 21.46 4.14 6.92
N LEU A 158 20.68 5.23 7.00
CA LEU A 158 19.29 5.26 6.55
C LEU A 158 19.15 5.03 5.04
N GLU A 159 20.03 5.61 4.23
CA GLU A 159 20.05 5.36 2.78
C GLU A 159 20.29 3.88 2.47
N MET A 160 21.28 3.25 3.12
CA MET A 160 21.60 1.84 2.92
C MET A 160 20.47 0.93 3.40
N LEU A 161 19.84 1.26 4.53
CA LEU A 161 18.71 0.50 5.07
C LEU A 161 17.49 0.59 4.14
N PHE A 162 17.21 1.77 3.60
CA PHE A 162 16.10 1.96 2.66
C PHE A 162 16.38 1.26 1.32
N GLU A 163 17.61 1.32 0.82
CA GLU A 163 18.02 0.58 -0.39
C GLU A 163 17.90 -0.94 -0.19
N TYR A 164 18.28 -1.45 0.99
CA TYR A 164 18.10 -2.86 1.37
C TYR A 164 16.63 -3.31 1.27
N PHE A 165 15.71 -2.60 1.92
CA PHE A 165 14.28 -2.95 1.88
C PHE A 165 13.67 -2.84 0.47
N MET A 166 14.16 -1.91 -0.35
CA MET A 166 13.72 -1.76 -1.75
C MET A 166 14.16 -2.90 -2.66
N ASP A 167 15.35 -3.46 -2.42
CA ASP A 167 15.91 -4.55 -3.21
C ASP A 167 15.39 -5.93 -2.77
N GLU A 168 15.02 -6.08 -1.50
CA GLU A 168 14.52 -7.33 -0.92
C GLU A 168 13.07 -7.65 -1.33
N GLN A 169 12.26 -6.64 -1.63
CA GLN A 169 10.87 -6.84 -2.01
C GLN A 169 10.75 -7.65 -3.31
N HIS A 170 9.84 -8.62 -3.32
CA HIS A 170 9.44 -9.38 -4.50
C HIS A 170 7.95 -9.23 -4.76
N PRO A 171 7.50 -8.92 -6.01
CA PRO A 171 8.28 -8.44 -7.15
C PRO A 171 9.13 -7.20 -6.83
N THR A 172 10.24 -7.00 -7.54
CA THR A 172 11.18 -5.91 -7.21
C THR A 172 10.49 -4.54 -7.27
N PHE A 173 10.77 -3.69 -6.28
CA PHE A 173 10.20 -2.34 -6.20
C PHE A 173 10.39 -1.56 -7.51
N LYS A 174 11.56 -1.74 -8.15
CA LYS A 174 11.87 -1.15 -9.45
C LYS A 174 10.85 -1.53 -10.53
N SER A 175 10.51 -2.82 -10.62
CA SER A 175 9.57 -3.33 -11.62
C SER A 175 8.17 -2.76 -11.37
N GLN A 176 7.74 -2.78 -10.11
CA GLN A 176 6.44 -2.28 -9.68
C GLN A 176 6.31 -0.76 -9.89
N MET A 177 7.32 0.04 -9.49
CA MET A 177 7.34 1.49 -9.72
C MET A 177 7.35 1.83 -11.22
N LYS A 178 8.05 1.06 -12.05
CA LYS A 178 8.00 1.22 -13.51
C LYS A 178 6.60 0.89 -14.06
N ALA A 179 5.92 -0.10 -13.49
CA ALA A 179 4.53 -0.39 -13.82
C ALA A 179 3.59 0.74 -13.36
N LEU A 180 3.82 1.33 -12.19
CA LEU A 180 3.07 2.50 -11.71
C LEU A 180 3.23 3.70 -12.66
N VAL A 181 4.46 4.05 -13.06
CA VAL A 181 4.69 5.15 -14.02
C VAL A 181 3.94 4.90 -15.33
N ARG A 182 3.93 3.65 -15.81
CA ARG A 182 3.13 3.26 -16.98
C ARG A 182 1.63 3.46 -16.73
N ARG A 183 1.15 3.05 -15.55
CA ARG A 183 -0.25 3.19 -15.13
C ARG A 183 -0.67 4.66 -15.08
N VAL A 184 0.15 5.55 -14.52
CA VAL A 184 -0.12 7.00 -14.45
C VAL A 184 -0.24 7.64 -15.85
N ILE A 185 0.64 7.26 -16.78
CA ILE A 185 0.59 7.75 -18.16
C ILE A 185 -0.73 7.33 -18.83
N THR A 186 -1.16 6.08 -18.61
CA THR A 186 -2.38 5.53 -19.21
C THR A 186 -3.65 6.08 -18.57
N THR A 187 -3.74 6.11 -17.23
CA THR A 187 -4.99 6.27 -16.47
C THR A 187 -5.06 7.58 -15.69
N SER A 188 -4.11 8.50 -15.88
CA SER A 188 -3.93 9.81 -15.23
C SER A 188 -3.31 9.84 -13.84
N VAL A 189 -3.62 8.87 -12.99
CA VAL A 189 -3.15 8.78 -11.60
C VAL A 189 -2.59 7.39 -11.34
N GLY A 190 -1.78 7.25 -10.29
CA GLY A 190 -1.45 5.96 -9.70
C GLY A 190 -1.20 6.14 -8.22
N PHE A 191 -1.45 5.09 -7.44
CA PHE A 191 -1.30 5.11 -6.00
C PHE A 191 -0.23 4.12 -5.54
N VAL A 192 0.43 4.47 -4.43
CA VAL A 192 1.33 3.58 -3.68
C VAL A 192 0.85 3.56 -2.25
N LYS A 193 0.52 2.38 -1.73
CA LYS A 193 0.22 2.16 -0.32
C LYS A 193 1.52 1.72 0.36
N VAL A 194 1.87 2.36 1.47
CA VAL A 194 3.03 1.98 2.26
C VAL A 194 2.56 1.20 3.48
N GLY A 195 3.03 -0.04 3.58
CA GLY A 195 2.89 -0.97 4.68
C GLY A 195 4.15 -1.01 5.56
N TYR A 196 4.01 -1.42 6.82
CA TYR A 196 5.13 -1.78 7.68
C TYR A 196 4.78 -3.09 8.37
N GLN A 197 5.56 -4.12 8.09
CA GLN A 197 5.37 -5.43 8.67
C GLN A 197 6.31 -5.59 9.86
N ARG A 198 5.73 -5.70 11.05
CA ARG A 198 6.37 -6.26 12.25
C ARG A 198 5.84 -7.68 12.37
N GLU A 199 6.70 -8.63 12.68
CA GLU A 199 6.34 -10.04 12.69
C GLU A 199 5.06 -10.39 13.47
N MET A 200 4.29 -11.31 12.88
CA MET A 200 3.04 -11.94 13.34
C MET A 200 1.80 -11.05 13.40
N ASP A 201 1.57 -10.20 12.39
CA ASP A 201 0.21 -9.73 12.13
C ASP A 201 -0.09 -9.60 10.63
N ARG A 202 -1.28 -10.05 10.21
CA ARG A 202 -1.72 -10.12 8.82
C ARG A 202 -2.09 -8.72 8.33
N LEU A 203 -1.41 -8.23 7.30
CA LEU A 203 -1.92 -7.13 6.48
C LEU A 203 -2.41 -7.74 5.15
N PRO A 204 -3.62 -7.39 4.67
CA PRO A 204 -4.24 -7.98 3.47
C PRO A 204 -3.46 -7.71 2.17
N ASP A 205 -2.49 -6.79 2.17
CA ASP A 205 -1.73 -6.41 0.97
C ASP A 205 -0.31 -7.04 0.95
N ILE A 206 -0.21 -8.11 0.15
CA ILE A 206 0.78 -9.19 -0.06
C ILE A 206 2.28 -8.82 -0.22
N SER A 207 3.17 -9.73 0.26
CA SER A 207 4.57 -9.88 -0.21
C SER A 207 4.93 -11.36 -0.54
N SER A 208 5.16 -11.61 -1.83
CA SER A 208 5.11 -12.88 -2.59
C SER A 208 6.17 -13.98 -2.34
N LYS A 209 6.79 -14.06 -1.16
CA LYS A 209 7.64 -15.22 -0.79
C LYS A 209 7.42 -15.69 0.64
N MET A 210 7.18 -14.75 1.56
CA MET A 210 6.74 -15.06 2.92
C MET A 210 5.23 -15.27 3.01
N SER A 211 4.47 -14.61 2.12
CA SER A 211 3.05 -14.88 1.89
C SER A 211 2.81 -16.37 1.66
N ASP A 212 3.64 -17.06 0.89
CA ASP A 212 3.36 -18.44 0.51
C ASP A 212 3.42 -19.38 1.72
N VAL A 213 4.44 -19.25 2.57
CA VAL A 213 4.59 -20.12 3.77
C VAL A 213 3.57 -19.74 4.84
N GLN A 214 3.33 -18.45 5.09
CA GLN A 214 2.38 -18.02 6.13
C GLN A 214 0.92 -18.23 5.69
N ALA A 215 0.57 -17.93 4.43
CA ALA A 215 -0.74 -18.29 3.87
C ALA A 215 -0.93 -19.80 3.87
N GLN A 216 0.12 -20.59 3.58
CA GLN A 216 0.05 -22.04 3.72
C GLN A 216 -0.20 -22.45 5.18
N VAL A 217 0.45 -21.83 6.17
CA VAL A 217 0.21 -22.08 7.60
C VAL A 217 -1.21 -21.66 8.02
N ASP A 218 -1.72 -20.56 7.48
CA ASP A 218 -3.04 -20.03 7.82
C ASP A 218 -4.16 -20.85 7.16
N HIS A 219 -3.99 -21.22 5.89
CA HIS A 219 -4.81 -22.19 5.18
C HIS A 219 -4.84 -23.55 5.91
N LEU A 220 -3.67 -24.00 6.38
CA LEU A 220 -3.55 -25.20 7.22
C LEU A 220 -4.31 -25.08 8.54
N ARG A 221 -4.20 -23.93 9.23
CA ARG A 221 -4.93 -23.67 10.48
C ARG A 221 -6.44 -23.68 10.26
N ARG A 222 -6.91 -23.13 9.13
CA ARG A 222 -8.32 -23.14 8.73
C ARG A 222 -8.81 -24.57 8.55
N ILE A 223 -8.16 -25.36 7.68
CA ILE A 223 -8.54 -26.76 7.43
C ILE A 223 -8.48 -27.57 8.74
N ALA A 224 -7.46 -27.35 9.57
CA ALA A 224 -7.34 -28.02 10.87
C ALA A 224 -8.52 -27.66 11.81
N SER A 225 -8.94 -26.39 11.84
CA SER A 225 -10.09 -25.94 12.64
C SER A 225 -11.41 -26.50 12.13
N GLU A 226 -11.61 -26.59 10.82
CA GLU A 226 -12.81 -27.16 10.19
C GLU A 226 -12.87 -28.69 10.39
N ALA A 227 -11.73 -29.37 10.35
CA ALA A 227 -11.63 -30.79 10.74
C ALA A 227 -11.94 -31.01 12.22
N GLU A 228 -11.52 -30.10 13.12
CA GLU A 228 -11.85 -30.18 14.56
C GLU A 228 -13.34 -29.96 14.83
N LYS A 229 -13.99 -29.06 14.07
CA LYS A 229 -15.44 -28.82 14.11
C LYS A 229 -16.27 -29.97 13.55
N GLY A 230 -15.64 -30.91 12.84
CA GLY A 230 -16.28 -32.09 12.25
C GLY A 230 -16.98 -31.80 10.91
N ASP A 231 -16.64 -30.69 10.27
CA ASP A 231 -17.20 -30.30 8.96
C ASP A 231 -16.48 -31.00 7.79
N ILE A 232 -15.30 -31.58 8.03
CA ILE A 232 -14.47 -32.30 7.05
C ILE A 232 -14.30 -33.76 7.50
N GLU A 233 -14.66 -34.72 6.64
CA GLU A 233 -14.49 -36.16 6.89
C GLU A 233 -13.05 -36.63 6.57
N GLN A 234 -12.64 -37.76 7.15
CA GLN A 234 -11.27 -38.28 7.01
C GLN A 234 -10.87 -38.62 5.56
N ASP A 235 -11.83 -38.86 4.67
CA ASP A 235 -11.61 -39.21 3.26
C ASP A 235 -11.76 -38.01 2.31
N ASP A 236 -11.92 -36.78 2.81
CA ASP A 236 -12.09 -35.58 2.00
C ASP A 236 -10.78 -35.07 1.38
N ALA A 237 -10.88 -34.41 0.21
CA ALA A 237 -9.73 -33.89 -0.53
C ALA A 237 -8.93 -32.84 0.25
N GLU A 238 -9.59 -32.04 1.08
CA GLU A 238 -8.97 -30.99 1.90
C GLU A 238 -8.09 -31.58 3.01
N MET A 239 -8.43 -32.78 3.51
CA MET A 239 -7.65 -33.48 4.53
C MET A 239 -6.33 -34.02 3.97
N GLU A 240 -6.36 -34.56 2.75
CA GLU A 240 -5.14 -35.00 2.04
C GLU A 240 -4.23 -33.80 1.70
N GLU A 241 -4.83 -32.67 1.30
CA GLU A 241 -4.08 -31.42 1.08
C GLU A 241 -3.37 -30.94 2.36
N LEU A 242 -4.05 -30.99 3.51
CA LEU A 242 -3.44 -30.68 4.80
C LEU A 242 -2.26 -31.61 5.12
N MET A 243 -2.41 -32.91 4.88
CA MET A 243 -1.34 -33.88 5.12
C MET A 243 -0.11 -33.61 4.23
N LEU A 244 -0.32 -33.38 2.93
CA LEU A 244 0.76 -33.11 1.97
C LEU A 244 1.49 -31.78 2.28
N SER A 245 0.75 -30.75 2.68
CA SER A 245 1.32 -29.45 3.03
C SER A 245 2.08 -29.49 4.38
N LEU A 246 1.60 -30.23 5.38
CA LEU A 246 2.36 -30.51 6.61
C LEU A 246 3.66 -31.27 6.32
N GLU A 247 3.63 -32.26 5.43
CA GLU A 247 4.83 -33.00 5.02
C GLU A 247 5.85 -32.09 4.30
N ALA A 248 5.37 -31.17 3.45
CA ALA A 248 6.21 -30.17 2.80
C ALA A 248 6.85 -29.22 3.81
N LEU A 249 6.07 -28.66 4.75
CA LEU A 249 6.57 -27.75 5.79
C LEU A 249 7.59 -28.44 6.72
N GLN A 250 7.40 -29.71 7.05
CA GLN A 250 8.38 -30.47 7.85
C GLN A 250 9.74 -30.64 7.15
N LYS A 251 9.77 -30.60 5.82
CA LYS A 251 11.00 -30.73 5.03
C LYS A 251 11.74 -29.40 4.84
N GLU A 252 11.06 -28.28 5.05
CA GLU A 252 11.67 -26.95 4.87
C GLU A 252 12.43 -26.49 6.12
N PRO A 253 13.67 -25.99 5.98
CA PRO A 253 14.42 -25.43 7.09
C PRO A 253 13.76 -24.11 7.55
N LEU A 254 13.45 -24.02 8.85
CA LEU A 254 12.93 -22.82 9.51
C LEU A 254 13.80 -21.59 9.15
N THR A 255 13.26 -20.69 8.34
CA THR A 255 13.91 -19.43 7.97
C THR A 255 13.36 -18.34 8.88
N ILE A 256 14.26 -17.53 9.44
CA ILE A 256 13.90 -16.39 10.29
C ILE A 256 13.16 -15.36 9.44
N ILE A 257 11.99 -14.95 9.94
CA ILE A 257 11.14 -13.92 9.35
C ILE A 257 11.86 -12.55 9.50
N GLN A 258 11.58 -11.56 8.65
CA GLN A 258 12.20 -10.23 8.74
C GLN A 258 11.16 -9.10 8.76
N GLU A 259 11.36 -8.12 9.64
CA GLU A 259 10.57 -6.90 9.73
C GLU A 259 10.97 -5.90 8.63
N GLY A 260 10.01 -5.27 7.94
CA GLY A 260 10.32 -4.43 6.79
C GLY A 260 9.22 -3.48 6.31
N LEU A 261 9.62 -2.56 5.43
CA LEU A 261 8.71 -1.71 4.67
C LEU A 261 8.14 -2.50 3.48
N VAL A 262 6.83 -2.41 3.29
CA VAL A 262 6.13 -3.05 2.16
C VAL A 262 5.52 -1.96 1.29
N PHE A 263 5.68 -2.08 -0.02
CA PHE A 263 5.07 -1.18 -0.99
C PHE A 263 4.04 -1.93 -1.80
N ASP A 264 2.79 -1.50 -1.71
CA ASP A 264 1.73 -2.01 -2.56
C ASP A 264 1.29 -0.95 -3.57
N PHE A 265 0.82 -1.41 -4.71
CA PHE A 265 0.48 -0.60 -5.88
C PHE A 265 -0.96 -0.87 -6.31
N PRO A 266 -1.94 -0.37 -5.56
CA PRO A 266 -3.35 -0.60 -5.82
C PRO A 266 -3.80 0.00 -7.15
N GLU A 267 -4.89 -0.54 -7.71
CA GLU A 267 -5.47 -0.08 -8.96
C GLU A 267 -5.96 1.38 -8.86
N CYS A 268 -6.11 2.05 -10.00
CA CYS A 268 -6.45 3.48 -9.99
C CYS A 268 -7.89 3.76 -9.57
N ASP A 269 -8.79 2.82 -9.81
CA ASP A 269 -10.19 2.87 -9.43
C ASP A 269 -10.48 2.17 -8.09
N SER A 270 -9.50 1.49 -7.48
CA SER A 270 -9.66 0.88 -6.16
C SER A 270 -9.48 1.88 -5.01
N ILE A 271 -8.80 3.01 -5.24
CA ILE A 271 -8.68 4.09 -4.25
C ILE A 271 -9.80 5.12 -4.46
N ILE A 272 -10.73 5.16 -3.52
CA ILE A 272 -11.87 6.07 -3.53
C ILE A 272 -11.57 7.22 -2.57
N VAL A 273 -11.60 8.44 -3.11
CA VAL A 273 -11.27 9.66 -2.39
C VAL A 273 -12.55 10.39 -2.00
N ASP A 274 -12.53 11.08 -0.86
CA ASP A 274 -13.60 12.02 -0.47
C ASP A 274 -13.86 13.06 -1.59
N PRO A 275 -15.12 13.26 -2.02
CA PRO A 275 -15.50 14.29 -3.00
C PRO A 275 -15.05 15.73 -2.65
N LEU A 276 -14.78 16.01 -1.37
CA LEU A 276 -14.26 17.31 -0.92
C LEU A 276 -12.76 17.51 -1.18
N CYS A 277 -12.05 16.49 -1.65
CA CYS A 277 -10.65 16.57 -2.00
C CYS A 277 -10.41 17.58 -3.13
N ARG A 278 -9.41 18.43 -2.97
CA ARG A 278 -9.03 19.47 -3.94
C ARG A 278 -7.78 19.12 -4.71
N LEU A 279 -6.85 18.40 -4.08
CA LEU A 279 -5.58 18.00 -4.68
C LEU A 279 -5.26 16.56 -4.29
N LEU A 280 -5.08 15.71 -5.31
CA LEU A 280 -4.73 14.30 -5.13
C LEU A 280 -3.39 14.13 -4.42
N ARG A 281 -2.41 14.97 -4.75
CA ARG A 281 -1.11 14.96 -4.07
C ARG A 281 -1.27 15.34 -2.60
N GLY A 282 -1.08 14.36 -1.72
CA GLY A 282 -1.24 14.51 -0.28
C GLY A 282 -2.70 14.57 0.20
N PHE A 283 -3.67 14.29 -0.70
CA PHE A 283 -5.11 14.27 -0.42
C PHE A 283 -5.59 15.53 0.34
N VAL A 284 -5.23 16.69 -0.20
CA VAL A 284 -5.53 17.98 0.46
C VAL A 284 -7.03 18.25 0.40
N GLY A 285 -7.65 18.40 1.56
CA GLY A 285 -9.09 18.64 1.71
C GLY A 285 -9.93 17.38 1.89
N ALA A 286 -9.34 16.18 1.73
CA ALA A 286 -10.04 14.94 2.02
C ALA A 286 -10.20 14.73 3.54
N SER A 287 -11.39 14.30 3.96
CA SER A 287 -11.66 13.88 5.34
C SER A 287 -11.48 12.37 5.52
N TRP A 288 -11.66 11.60 4.44
CA TRP A 288 -11.49 10.15 4.43
C TRP A 288 -10.97 9.67 3.07
N VAL A 289 -10.35 8.50 3.06
CA VAL A 289 -9.91 7.79 1.85
C VAL A 289 -10.21 6.31 2.05
N ALA A 290 -10.78 5.64 1.05
CA ALA A 290 -11.08 4.22 1.10
C ALA A 290 -10.25 3.45 0.06
N HIS A 291 -9.81 2.25 0.44
CA HIS A 291 -9.20 1.26 -0.45
C HIS A 291 -10.17 0.10 -0.64
N GLU A 292 -10.49 -0.20 -1.89
CA GLU A 292 -11.39 -1.25 -2.33
C GLU A 292 -10.62 -2.52 -2.70
N MET A 293 -11.03 -3.66 -2.14
CA MET A 293 -10.43 -4.96 -2.37
C MET A 293 -11.53 -5.99 -2.66
N TYR A 294 -11.25 -6.91 -3.58
CA TYR A 294 -12.12 -8.04 -3.89
C TYR A 294 -11.48 -9.29 -3.30
N LEU A 295 -12.12 -9.87 -2.28
CA LEU A 295 -11.63 -11.04 -1.57
C LEU A 295 -12.69 -12.15 -1.62
N SER A 296 -12.25 -13.40 -1.65
CA SER A 296 -13.14 -14.55 -1.44
C SER A 296 -13.57 -14.64 0.04
N ALA A 297 -14.66 -15.36 0.31
CA ALA A 297 -15.10 -15.59 1.69
C ALA A 297 -14.04 -16.34 2.51
N GLU A 298 -13.32 -17.26 1.88
CA GLU A 298 -12.20 -17.99 2.48
C GLU A 298 -11.05 -17.06 2.84
N GLU A 299 -10.61 -16.19 1.93
CA GLU A 299 -9.58 -15.19 2.22
C GLU A 299 -10.00 -14.23 3.36
N ILE A 300 -11.28 -13.88 3.46
CA ILE A 300 -11.75 -13.02 4.57
C ILE A 300 -11.63 -13.75 5.91
N LYS A 301 -12.06 -15.01 5.97
CA LYS A 301 -11.90 -15.86 7.16
C LYS A 301 -10.41 -16.06 7.49
N GLU A 302 -9.58 -16.25 6.47
CA GLU A 302 -8.13 -16.40 6.61
C GLU A 302 -7.41 -15.12 6.99
N ILE A 303 -7.93 -13.92 6.70
CA ILE A 303 -7.23 -12.67 7.04
C ILE A 303 -7.75 -12.14 8.37
N TYR A 304 -9.07 -12.09 8.53
CA TYR A 304 -9.75 -11.38 9.60
C TYR A 304 -10.32 -12.30 10.69
N ASP A 305 -10.29 -13.62 10.50
CA ASP A 305 -10.88 -14.60 11.42
C ASP A 305 -12.40 -14.42 11.63
N VAL A 306 -13.06 -13.77 10.67
CA VAL A 306 -14.51 -13.53 10.66
C VAL A 306 -15.16 -14.39 9.58
N ASP A 307 -16.15 -15.19 9.97
CA ASP A 307 -16.91 -16.00 9.02
C ASP A 307 -18.06 -15.19 8.42
N VAL A 308 -17.92 -14.80 7.16
CA VAL A 308 -18.91 -13.99 6.43
C VAL A 308 -19.87 -14.87 5.62
N GLN A 309 -19.64 -16.20 5.54
CA GLN A 309 -20.41 -17.24 4.83
C GLN A 309 -21.51 -16.74 3.88
N ASP A 310 -22.71 -16.42 4.40
CA ASP A 310 -23.89 -16.05 3.62
C ASP A 310 -24.21 -14.53 3.59
N ASN A 311 -23.49 -13.73 4.38
CA ASN A 311 -23.80 -12.32 4.66
C ASN A 311 -22.89 -11.35 3.90
N TYR A 312 -22.80 -11.51 2.57
CA TYR A 312 -22.16 -10.52 1.70
C TYR A 312 -22.80 -10.45 0.32
N LEU A 313 -22.62 -9.30 -0.34
CA LEU A 313 -22.99 -9.13 -1.73
C LEU A 313 -21.84 -9.58 -2.62
N SER A 314 -22.14 -10.45 -3.59
CA SER A 314 -21.17 -10.97 -4.53
C SER A 314 -20.89 -10.01 -5.68
N TYR A 315 -19.62 -9.88 -6.03
CA TYR A 315 -19.12 -9.05 -7.11
C TYR A 315 -18.21 -9.84 -8.05
N ASP A 316 -18.01 -9.31 -9.25
CA ASP A 316 -16.91 -9.68 -10.15
C ASP A 316 -15.68 -8.80 -9.89
N MET A 317 -14.51 -9.22 -10.38
CA MET A 317 -13.27 -8.41 -10.37
C MET A 317 -13.38 -7.07 -11.13
N ARG A 318 -14.47 -6.83 -11.88
CA ARG A 318 -14.70 -5.58 -12.63
C ARG A 318 -15.54 -4.59 -11.82
N GLY A 319 -16.03 -5.00 -10.65
CA GLY A 319 -16.88 -4.24 -9.74
C GLY A 319 -18.37 -4.27 -10.06
N ASN A 320 -18.84 -5.21 -10.87
CA ASN A 320 -20.25 -5.45 -11.11
C ASN A 320 -20.77 -6.45 -10.08
N GLN A 321 -21.94 -6.15 -9.52
CA GLN A 321 -22.62 -7.09 -8.65
C GLN A 321 -23.05 -8.32 -9.47
N THR A 322 -22.63 -9.50 -9.02
CA THR A 322 -23.05 -10.77 -9.61
C THR A 322 -24.28 -11.28 -8.87
N GLY A 323 -25.19 -11.97 -9.56
CA GLY A 323 -26.34 -12.63 -8.93
C GLY A 323 -25.98 -13.98 -8.30
N VAL A 324 -24.69 -14.24 -8.09
CA VAL A 324 -24.18 -15.48 -7.49
C VAL A 324 -24.54 -15.47 -6.01
N LYS A 325 -24.95 -16.60 -5.44
CA LYS A 325 -25.24 -16.64 -4.00
C LYS A 325 -23.92 -16.58 -3.23
N ALA A 326 -23.95 -15.92 -2.07
CA ALA A 326 -22.85 -15.98 -1.11
C ALA A 326 -22.46 -17.46 -0.85
N GLY A 327 -21.15 -17.73 -0.81
CA GLY A 327 -20.60 -19.08 -0.64
C GLY A 327 -20.48 -19.94 -1.91
N GLN A 328 -20.96 -19.47 -3.07
CA GLN A 328 -20.82 -20.17 -4.36
C GLN A 328 -19.84 -19.47 -5.31
N SER A 329 -18.69 -19.02 -4.78
CA SER A 329 -17.64 -18.45 -5.62
C SER A 329 -17.16 -19.50 -6.63
N ASN A 330 -17.13 -19.13 -7.91
CA ASN A 330 -16.60 -20.01 -8.97
C ASN A 330 -15.06 -20.12 -8.91
N TYR A 331 -14.42 -19.40 -7.99
CA TYR A 331 -12.97 -19.42 -7.79
C TYR A 331 -12.49 -20.79 -7.29
N ASN A 332 -13.31 -21.48 -6.48
CA ASN A 332 -12.91 -22.71 -5.76
C ASN A 332 -13.31 -23.99 -6.51
N HIS A 333 -14.14 -23.87 -7.54
CA HIS A 333 -14.55 -25.00 -8.37
C HIS A 333 -14.70 -24.55 -9.82
N PHE A 334 -13.74 -24.94 -10.68
CA PHE A 334 -13.88 -24.77 -12.12
C PHE A 334 -15.04 -25.66 -12.62
N GLY A 335 -16.24 -25.10 -12.64
CA GLY A 335 -17.34 -25.66 -13.41
C GLY A 335 -17.05 -25.63 -14.91
N SER A 336 -17.88 -26.29 -15.71
CA SER A 336 -17.74 -26.38 -17.17
C SER A 336 -17.82 -25.05 -17.94
N ASN A 337 -18.05 -23.91 -17.26
CA ASN A 337 -18.06 -22.57 -17.84
C ASN A 337 -16.78 -21.80 -17.43
N VAL A 338 -15.82 -21.75 -18.33
CA VAL A 338 -14.48 -21.14 -18.15
C VAL A 338 -14.53 -19.60 -18.09
N ASP A 339 -15.65 -18.99 -18.50
CA ASP A 339 -15.74 -17.52 -18.65
C ASP A 339 -15.97 -16.75 -17.34
N ASN A 340 -16.40 -17.42 -16.25
CA ASN A 340 -16.89 -16.77 -15.01
C ASN A 340 -16.13 -17.18 -13.73
N VAL A 341 -14.84 -17.54 -13.85
CA VAL A 341 -13.99 -18.01 -12.73
C VAL A 341 -13.73 -16.92 -11.67
N ARG A 342 -14.03 -15.65 -11.99
CA ARG A 342 -13.76 -14.47 -11.14
C ARG A 342 -15.02 -13.83 -10.56
N ASP A 343 -16.12 -14.59 -10.52
CA ASP A 343 -17.41 -14.16 -10.01
C ASP A 343 -17.64 -14.73 -8.60
N GLY A 344 -18.28 -13.96 -7.73
CA GLY A 344 -18.65 -14.42 -6.38
C GLY A 344 -17.73 -13.90 -5.28
N LEU A 345 -16.96 -12.84 -5.55
CA LEU A 345 -16.06 -12.23 -4.57
C LEU A 345 -16.81 -11.24 -3.67
N ALA A 346 -16.40 -11.14 -2.42
CA ALA A 346 -16.86 -10.15 -1.47
C ALA A 346 -16.11 -8.83 -1.68
N LEU A 347 -16.83 -7.72 -1.56
CA LEU A 347 -16.28 -6.36 -1.66
C LEU A 347 -15.91 -5.85 -0.28
N VAL A 348 -14.62 -5.65 -0.04
CA VAL A 348 -14.08 -5.15 1.24
C VAL A 348 -13.52 -3.74 1.05
N TRP A 349 -13.85 -2.86 1.98
CA TRP A 349 -13.29 -1.51 2.06
C TRP A 349 -12.49 -1.30 3.33
N GLU A 350 -11.25 -0.87 3.17
CA GLU A 350 -10.48 -0.23 4.22
C GLU A 350 -10.70 1.28 4.16
N ILE A 351 -11.37 1.85 5.15
CA ILE A 351 -11.74 3.26 5.20
C ILE A 351 -10.90 3.96 6.26
N TYR A 352 -10.04 4.87 5.82
CA TYR A 352 -9.23 5.72 6.69
C TYR A 352 -10.00 7.02 6.93
N ASP A 353 -10.45 7.27 8.16
CA ASP A 353 -11.13 8.51 8.54
C ASP A 353 -10.19 9.39 9.37
N LYS A 354 -9.78 10.53 8.81
CA LYS A 354 -8.85 11.46 9.45
C LYS A 354 -9.47 12.19 10.64
N ASN A 355 -10.78 12.43 10.62
CA ASN A 355 -11.44 13.14 11.70
C ASN A 355 -11.60 12.25 12.93
N ALA A 356 -11.93 10.97 12.71
CA ALA A 356 -11.99 9.98 13.78
C ALA A 356 -10.59 9.49 14.21
N GLY A 357 -9.61 9.52 13.31
CA GLY A 357 -8.28 8.95 13.52
C GLY A 357 -8.28 7.42 13.49
N LEU A 358 -9.29 6.82 12.84
CA LEU A 358 -9.56 5.38 12.83
C LEU A 358 -9.52 4.82 11.41
N LEU A 359 -9.17 3.54 11.34
CA LEU A 359 -9.30 2.66 10.20
C LEU A 359 -10.52 1.76 10.45
N TYR A 360 -11.44 1.73 9.49
CA TYR A 360 -12.57 0.81 9.49
C TYR A 360 -12.37 -0.21 8.39
N ILE A 361 -12.61 -1.48 8.69
CA ILE A 361 -12.62 -2.55 7.69
C ILE A 361 -14.04 -3.10 7.62
N VAL A 362 -14.70 -2.88 6.48
CA VAL A 362 -16.11 -3.23 6.28
C VAL A 362 -16.28 -4.05 5.01
N CYS A 363 -17.26 -4.96 5.00
CA CYS A 363 -17.63 -5.75 3.84
C CYS A 363 -19.05 -5.37 3.39
N ASP A 364 -19.26 -5.25 2.08
CA ASP A 364 -20.57 -4.92 1.53
C ASP A 364 -21.55 -6.09 1.67
N GLY A 365 -22.62 -5.88 2.44
CA GLY A 365 -23.61 -6.90 2.78
C GLY A 365 -23.40 -7.55 4.15
N HIS A 366 -22.28 -7.28 4.83
CA HIS A 366 -22.03 -7.69 6.21
C HIS A 366 -22.40 -6.57 7.19
N ASN A 367 -23.01 -6.93 8.32
CA ASN A 367 -23.59 -5.94 9.24
C ASN A 367 -22.63 -5.45 10.33
N ASP A 368 -21.46 -6.08 10.51
CA ASP A 368 -20.43 -5.63 11.45
C ASP A 368 -19.10 -5.30 10.74
N PHE A 369 -18.10 -4.88 11.51
CA PHE A 369 -16.74 -4.69 11.04
C PHE A 369 -16.01 -6.03 10.93
N LEU A 370 -15.19 -6.20 9.88
CA LEU A 370 -14.32 -7.37 9.76
C LEU A 370 -13.18 -7.35 10.80
N SER A 371 -12.78 -6.16 11.23
CA SER A 371 -11.81 -5.98 12.30
C SER A 371 -12.24 -4.78 13.14
N GLU A 372 -11.97 -4.86 14.45
CA GLU A 372 -12.32 -3.79 15.38
C GLU A 372 -11.68 -2.46 14.95
N PRO A 373 -12.45 -1.35 14.89
CA PRO A 373 -11.92 -0.07 14.42
C PRO A 373 -10.74 0.41 15.26
N GLU A 374 -9.56 0.45 14.65
CA GLU A 374 -8.31 0.81 15.30
C GLU A 374 -7.64 2.02 14.65
N ALA A 375 -6.61 2.58 15.30
CA ALA A 375 -5.79 3.59 14.65
C ALA A 375 -4.96 2.92 13.54
N PRO A 376 -4.69 3.61 12.41
CA PRO A 376 -3.85 3.05 11.36
C PRO A 376 -2.53 2.50 11.92
N PRO A 377 -2.10 1.29 11.51
CA PRO A 377 -0.96 0.60 12.11
C PRO A 377 0.34 1.40 11.95
N ILE A 378 0.42 2.24 10.91
CA ILE A 378 1.56 3.06 10.59
C ILE A 378 1.24 4.51 10.89
N LYS A 379 2.00 5.09 11.82
CA LYS A 379 1.94 6.52 12.12
C LYS A 379 2.92 7.27 11.22
N LEU A 380 2.41 7.79 10.12
CA LEU A 380 3.15 8.67 9.22
C LEU A 380 2.92 10.15 9.61
N GLU A 381 3.74 11.06 9.07
CA GLU A 381 3.49 12.51 9.21
C GLU A 381 2.17 12.91 8.55
N THR A 382 1.82 12.25 7.45
CA THR A 382 0.49 12.29 6.84
C THR A 382 -0.38 11.22 7.46
N PHE A 383 -1.66 11.49 7.72
CA PHE A 383 -2.58 10.46 8.22
C PHE A 383 -2.76 9.29 7.22
N TRP A 384 -2.56 9.55 5.93
CA TRP A 384 -2.78 8.60 4.85
C TRP A 384 -1.57 7.68 4.65
N PRO A 385 -1.75 6.34 4.53
CA PRO A 385 -0.71 5.43 4.07
C PRO A 385 -0.55 5.43 2.54
N PHE A 386 -1.42 6.17 1.82
CA PHE A 386 -1.43 6.26 0.37
C PHE A 386 -0.64 7.47 -0.13
N PHE A 387 0.07 7.27 -1.23
CA PHE A 387 0.77 8.31 -1.97
C PHE A 387 0.30 8.31 -3.41
N ALA A 388 -0.28 9.43 -3.84
CA ALA A 388 -0.71 9.62 -5.23
C ALA A 388 0.43 10.16 -6.08
N LEU A 389 0.63 9.57 -7.25
CA LEU A 389 1.48 10.07 -8.33
C LEU A 389 0.59 10.50 -9.50
N SER A 390 0.74 11.74 -9.95
CA SER A 390 0.08 12.23 -11.16
C SER A 390 0.98 13.23 -11.89
N PHE A 391 0.87 13.32 -13.22
CA PHE A 391 1.78 14.13 -14.06
C PHE A 391 1.17 15.43 -14.57
N ASN A 392 -0.09 15.39 -15.02
CA ASN A 392 -0.75 16.52 -15.69
C ASN A 392 -1.66 17.29 -14.73
N GLU A 393 -1.21 17.54 -13.48
CA GLU A 393 -1.99 18.24 -12.45
C GLU A 393 -2.42 19.63 -12.93
N ILE A 394 -3.73 19.90 -12.89
CA ILE A 394 -4.33 21.18 -13.25
C ILE A 394 -5.32 21.53 -12.14
N GLU A 395 -5.30 22.79 -11.68
CA GLU A 395 -6.28 23.28 -10.72
C GLU A 395 -7.64 23.46 -11.39
N HIS A 396 -8.57 22.55 -11.14
CA HIS A 396 -9.95 22.63 -11.63
C HIS A 396 -10.94 22.38 -10.49
N LYS A 397 -12.02 23.15 -10.43
CA LYS A 397 -12.97 23.11 -9.30
C LYS A 397 -13.83 21.85 -9.26
N GLU A 398 -14.15 21.30 -10.43
CA GLU A 398 -15.05 20.13 -10.55
C GLU A 398 -14.33 18.83 -10.90
N LEU A 399 -13.09 18.92 -11.40
CA LEU A 399 -12.35 17.78 -11.94
C LEU A 399 -11.12 17.56 -11.08
N LEU A 400 -11.21 16.57 -10.20
CA LEU A 400 -10.12 16.19 -9.31
C LEU A 400 -8.99 15.46 -10.06
N TYR A 401 -9.34 14.59 -11.00
CA TYR A 401 -8.39 13.78 -11.75
C TYR A 401 -7.88 14.52 -12.99
N PRO A 402 -6.56 14.62 -13.16
CA PRO A 402 -5.98 15.27 -14.33
C PRO A 402 -6.23 14.48 -15.63
N PRO A 403 -6.10 15.10 -16.81
CA PRO A 403 -6.17 14.35 -18.06
C PRO A 403 -4.97 13.40 -18.20
N SER A 404 -5.22 12.14 -18.59
CA SER A 404 -4.18 11.20 -18.97
C SER A 404 -3.50 11.63 -20.27
N ASP A 405 -2.28 11.15 -20.51
CA ASP A 405 -1.61 11.41 -21.80
C ASP A 405 -2.37 10.79 -22.97
N ILE A 406 -3.02 9.65 -22.71
CA ILE A 406 -3.81 8.91 -23.70
C ILE A 406 -5.02 9.71 -24.14
N LYS A 407 -5.75 10.29 -23.18
CA LYS A 407 -6.88 11.15 -23.48
C LYS A 407 -6.48 12.35 -24.34
N LEU A 408 -5.28 12.90 -24.10
CA LEU A 408 -4.76 14.03 -24.88
C LEU A 408 -4.31 13.61 -26.29
N LEU A 409 -3.82 12.37 -26.46
CA LEU A 409 -3.36 11.83 -27.74
C LEU A 409 -4.46 11.14 -28.56
N ALA A 410 -5.60 10.81 -27.95
CA ALA A 410 -6.70 10.11 -28.60
C ALA A 410 -7.16 10.80 -29.91
N PRO A 411 -7.32 12.13 -30.00
CA PRO A 411 -7.70 12.78 -31.26
C PRO A 411 -6.70 12.54 -32.39
N MET A 412 -5.40 12.54 -32.09
CA MET A 412 -4.35 12.25 -33.08
C MET A 412 -4.42 10.79 -33.53
N GLN A 413 -4.64 9.86 -32.60
CA GLN A 413 -4.81 8.44 -32.90
C GLN A 413 -6.04 8.18 -33.79
N HIS A 414 -7.11 8.97 -33.66
CA HIS A 414 -8.30 8.86 -34.49
C HIS A 414 -8.16 9.43 -35.89
N GLU A 415 -7.22 10.34 -36.10
CA GLU A 415 -6.94 10.92 -37.41
C GLU A 415 -6.08 9.98 -38.29
N TYR A 416 -5.20 9.20 -37.66
CA TYR A 416 -4.42 8.13 -38.29
C TYR A 416 -5.28 6.91 -38.62
#